data_AF-A0A968PEM6-F1
#
_entry.id   AF-A0A968PEM6-F1
#
_cell.length_a   1.000
_cell.length_b   1.000
_cell.length_c   1.000
_cell.angle_alpha   90.00
_cell.angle_beta   90.00
_cell.angle_gamma   90.00
#
_symmetry.space_group_name_H-M   'P 1'
#
loop_
_entity.id
_entity.type
_entity.pdbx_description
1 polymer ?
#
loop_
_entity_poly.entity_id
_entity_poly.type
_entity_poly.pdbx_seq_one_letter_code
_entity_poly.pdbx_strand_id
1 'polypeptide(L)'
;MMARGRMMENAMDAGASFEQKPFFEYHLYTLPRPATIDQNSTQQIALFDTKRGVKIEKMMVYYGLPGDARWWVFPRPATDRNLGQGGDKKVDVYLQFHNKEADGLGVPLPKGKVRVFKADKPAMTDVKLDATGKPVGPAAMGSLEFVGEDLIDHTAKNEKVLVKIGQAFDVTGERVQSDFKVDNNQDWMEETFRITMKNAKKEPVKVVVRENLYRWVNWQITQKSDEFEKVDARTVHFVVTVPPEGEKVVTYTVKYTW
;
A
#
# COMPACT_ATOMS: atom_id res chain seq x y z
N MET A 1 -28.18 -40.61 15.55
CA MET A 1 -27.14 -39.57 15.37
C MET A 1 -26.89 -39.42 13.87
N MET A 2 -26.93 -38.18 13.37
CA MET A 2 -26.49 -37.67 12.05
C MET A 2 -27.48 -36.56 11.64
N ALA A 3 -27.27 -35.36 12.18
CA ALA A 3 -27.96 -34.15 11.73
C ALA A 3 -27.28 -33.68 10.43
N ARG A 4 -28.03 -33.69 9.32
CA ARG A 4 -27.64 -33.06 8.07
C ARG A 4 -27.68 -31.54 8.28
N GLY A 5 -26.50 -30.91 8.31
CA GLY A 5 -26.38 -29.46 8.26
C GLY A 5 -26.91 -28.96 6.92
N ARG A 6 -28.01 -28.21 6.95
CA ARG A 6 -28.49 -27.38 5.85
C ARG A 6 -27.42 -26.34 5.55
N MET A 7 -26.65 -26.54 4.48
CA MET A 7 -25.98 -25.42 3.83
C MET A 7 -27.07 -24.51 3.28
N MET A 8 -27.23 -23.32 3.86
CA MET A 8 -27.93 -22.23 3.19
C MET A 8 -27.05 -21.77 2.05
N GLU A 9 -27.36 -22.29 0.86
CA GLU A 9 -26.91 -21.77 -0.42
C GLU A 9 -27.62 -20.43 -0.65
N ASN A 10 -27.04 -19.34 -0.13
CA ASN A 10 -27.40 -18.00 -0.57
C ASN A 10 -26.79 -17.78 -1.95
N ALA A 11 -27.50 -18.28 -2.96
CA ALA A 11 -27.34 -17.82 -4.32
C ALA A 11 -27.75 -16.33 -4.37
N MET A 12 -26.77 -15.43 -4.21
CA MET A 12 -26.92 -14.04 -4.61
C MET A 12 -27.03 -14.00 -6.13
N ASP A 13 -28.27 -13.99 -6.61
CA ASP A 13 -28.63 -13.78 -8.00
C ASP A 13 -28.35 -12.31 -8.39
N ALA A 14 -27.61 -12.15 -9.49
CA ALA A 14 -27.15 -10.88 -10.01
C ALA A 14 -28.30 -10.16 -10.72
N GLY A 15 -28.83 -9.09 -10.12
CA GLY A 15 -29.97 -8.40 -10.73
C GLY A 15 -30.38 -7.12 -10.04
N ALA A 16 -29.46 -6.15 -10.02
CA ALA A 16 -29.62 -4.69 -9.94
C ALA A 16 -28.44 -4.11 -9.13
N SER A 17 -27.65 -3.23 -9.75
CA SER A 17 -26.62 -2.45 -9.06
C SER A 17 -27.27 -1.35 -8.21
N PHE A 18 -26.65 -0.98 -7.10
CA PHE A 18 -27.12 0.14 -6.28
C PHE A 18 -27.18 1.44 -7.09
N GLU A 19 -28.25 2.21 -6.94
CA GLU A 19 -28.32 3.57 -7.48
C GLU A 19 -27.66 4.53 -6.50
N GLN A 20 -26.63 5.23 -6.96
CA GLN A 20 -25.91 6.22 -6.16
C GLN A 20 -26.42 7.63 -6.48
N LYS A 21 -26.68 8.43 -5.45
CA LYS A 21 -26.90 9.88 -5.61
C LYS A 21 -26.11 10.70 -4.60
N PRO A 22 -25.63 11.90 -4.97
CA PRO A 22 -25.06 12.84 -4.01
C PRO A 22 -26.15 13.32 -3.04
N PHE A 23 -25.82 13.43 -1.76
CA PHE A 23 -26.67 14.00 -0.72
C PHE A 23 -25.81 14.83 0.22
N PHE A 24 -25.75 16.14 -0.03
CA PHE A 24 -24.82 17.05 0.64
C PHE A 24 -23.37 16.53 0.48
N GLU A 25 -22.60 16.46 1.57
CA GLU A 25 -21.23 15.92 1.61
C GLU A 25 -21.17 14.37 1.68
N TYR A 26 -22.31 13.68 1.46
CA TYR A 26 -22.42 12.22 1.55
C TYR A 26 -22.87 11.60 0.22
N HIS A 27 -22.65 10.29 0.11
CA HIS A 27 -23.14 9.47 -1.00
C HIS A 27 -24.23 8.54 -0.48
N LEU A 28 -25.45 8.69 -1.02
CA LEU A 28 -26.55 7.80 -0.70
C LEU A 28 -26.58 6.65 -1.72
N TYR A 29 -26.72 5.43 -1.20
CA TYR A 29 -26.85 4.22 -2.00
C TYR A 29 -28.22 3.60 -1.77
N THR A 30 -29.06 3.57 -2.81
CA THR A 30 -30.38 2.97 -2.74
C THR A 30 -30.27 1.45 -2.95
N LEU A 31 -30.76 0.69 -1.96
CA LEU A 31 -30.93 -0.75 -2.08
C LEU A 31 -31.96 -1.06 -3.17
N PRO A 32 -31.62 -1.84 -4.22
CA PRO A 32 -32.54 -2.09 -5.32
C PRO A 32 -33.70 -3.01 -4.94
N ARG A 33 -33.58 -3.75 -3.84
CA ARG A 33 -34.64 -4.59 -3.28
C ARG A 33 -34.73 -4.38 -1.77
N PRO A 34 -35.95 -4.42 -1.19
CA PRO A 34 -36.11 -4.44 0.26
C PRO A 34 -35.31 -5.61 0.86
N ALA A 35 -34.59 -5.35 1.96
CA ALA A 35 -33.89 -6.36 2.72
C ALA A 35 -34.48 -6.43 4.14
N THR A 36 -34.87 -7.62 4.58
CA THR A 36 -35.34 -7.86 5.95
C THR A 36 -34.13 -8.18 6.83
N ILE A 37 -33.90 -7.38 7.87
CA ILE A 37 -32.85 -7.63 8.87
C ILE A 37 -33.52 -8.22 10.11
N ASP A 38 -33.25 -9.48 10.40
CA ASP A 38 -33.78 -10.15 11.59
C ASP A 38 -33.17 -9.58 12.87
N GLN A 39 -33.87 -9.73 13.99
CA GLN A 39 -33.40 -9.28 15.30
C GLN A 39 -32.03 -9.91 15.63
N ASN A 40 -31.06 -9.08 16.03
CA ASN A 40 -29.67 -9.48 16.31
C ASN A 40 -28.94 -10.15 15.13
N SER A 41 -29.37 -9.90 13.88
CA SER A 41 -28.69 -10.38 12.68
C SER A 41 -27.83 -9.30 12.03
N THR A 42 -26.81 -9.73 11.28
CA THR A 42 -26.00 -8.86 10.42
C THR A 42 -26.15 -9.35 8.98
N GLN A 43 -26.49 -8.45 8.06
CA GLN A 43 -26.54 -8.74 6.63
C GLN A 43 -25.45 -7.98 5.89
N GLN A 44 -24.69 -8.69 5.06
CA GLN A 44 -23.70 -8.10 4.18
C GLN A 44 -24.28 -8.01 2.77
N ILE A 45 -24.29 -6.80 2.21
CA ILE A 45 -24.87 -6.53 0.88
C ILE A 45 -23.76 -5.99 -0.03
N ALA A 46 -23.64 -6.54 -1.23
CA ALA A 46 -22.62 -6.16 -2.18
C ALA A 46 -22.96 -4.81 -2.81
N LEU A 47 -22.22 -3.76 -2.45
CA LEU A 47 -22.47 -2.39 -2.91
C LEU A 47 -22.13 -2.18 -4.39
N PHE A 48 -21.10 -2.87 -4.89
CA PHE A 48 -20.57 -2.71 -6.24
C PHE A 48 -20.55 -4.05 -6.97
N ASP A 49 -20.75 -4.00 -8.29
CA ASP A 49 -20.49 -5.15 -9.15
C ASP A 49 -19.01 -5.55 -9.09
N THR A 50 -18.75 -6.86 -9.22
CA THR A 50 -17.37 -7.35 -9.32
C THR A 50 -16.70 -6.81 -10.58
N LYS A 51 -15.67 -5.99 -10.41
CA LYS A 51 -14.85 -5.49 -11.52
C LYS A 51 -13.66 -6.42 -11.76
N ARG A 52 -13.37 -6.69 -13.04
CA ARG A 52 -12.26 -7.55 -13.49
C ARG A 52 -11.33 -6.76 -14.39
N GLY A 53 -10.06 -7.17 -14.47
CA GLY A 53 -9.07 -6.51 -15.33
C GLY A 53 -8.57 -5.16 -14.80
N VAL A 54 -8.85 -4.83 -13.54
CA VAL A 54 -8.30 -3.63 -12.89
C VAL A 54 -6.78 -3.75 -12.83
N LYS A 55 -6.08 -2.72 -13.31
CA LYS A 55 -4.62 -2.68 -13.23
C LYS A 55 -4.18 -2.44 -11.79
N ILE A 56 -3.35 -3.35 -11.28
CA ILE A 56 -2.78 -3.29 -9.94
C ILE A 56 -1.27 -3.24 -10.07
N GLU A 57 -0.66 -2.27 -9.40
CA GLU A 57 0.79 -2.14 -9.27
C GLU A 57 1.22 -2.61 -7.89
N LYS A 58 2.18 -3.53 -7.83
CA LYS A 58 2.82 -3.92 -6.57
C LYS A 58 3.99 -2.99 -6.28
N MET A 59 3.96 -2.35 -5.12
CA MET A 59 5.03 -1.47 -4.65
C MET A 59 5.66 -2.05 -3.40
N MET A 60 6.99 -1.96 -3.31
CA MET A 60 7.73 -2.22 -2.07
C MET A 60 8.30 -0.91 -1.56
N VAL A 61 8.06 -0.60 -0.28
CA VAL A 61 8.51 0.66 0.33
C VAL A 61 9.32 0.34 1.58
N TYR A 62 10.55 0.82 1.60
CA TYR A 62 11.42 0.75 2.77
C TYR A 62 11.38 2.08 3.52
N TYR A 63 11.09 2.00 4.81
CA TYR A 63 11.12 3.13 5.72
C TYR A 63 12.27 2.92 6.69
N GLY A 64 13.39 3.64 6.50
CA GLY A 64 14.57 3.37 7.31
C GLY A 64 14.48 3.86 8.75
N LEU A 65 13.70 4.91 9.03
CA LEU A 65 13.44 5.36 10.40
C LEU A 65 12.45 4.45 11.13
N PRO A 66 12.61 4.23 12.45
CA PRO A 66 11.65 3.50 13.25
C PRO A 66 10.28 4.21 13.26
N GLY A 67 9.20 3.46 13.46
CA GLY A 67 7.83 3.94 13.23
C GLY A 67 7.44 5.18 14.05
N ASP A 68 7.91 5.27 15.29
CA ASP A 68 7.76 6.42 16.18
C ASP A 68 8.51 7.66 15.66
N ALA A 69 9.69 7.47 15.07
CA ALA A 69 10.50 8.54 14.49
C ALA A 69 9.94 9.14 13.21
N ARG A 70 9.03 8.44 12.51
CA ARG A 70 8.44 8.89 11.23
C ARG A 70 7.51 10.09 11.36
N TRP A 71 7.12 10.46 12.58
CA TRP A 71 6.18 11.55 12.85
C TRP A 71 6.76 12.63 13.77
N TRP A 72 8.07 12.59 14.04
CA TRP A 72 8.68 13.58 14.90
C TRP A 72 8.65 14.97 14.28
N VAL A 73 8.18 15.93 15.07
CA VAL A 73 8.22 17.36 14.77
C VAL A 73 8.94 18.03 15.93
N PHE A 74 10.03 18.74 15.62
CA PHE A 74 10.82 19.43 16.62
C PHE A 74 10.61 20.94 16.50
N PRO A 75 10.41 21.67 17.62
CA PRO A 75 10.31 23.13 17.61
C PRO A 75 11.67 23.82 17.42
N ARG A 76 12.76 23.04 17.44
CA ARG A 76 14.15 23.48 17.29
C ARG A 76 14.93 22.43 16.48
N PRO A 77 16.09 22.77 15.89
CA PRO A 77 16.90 21.80 15.15
C PRO A 77 17.22 20.56 15.99
N ALA A 78 16.96 19.38 15.44
CA ALA A 78 17.16 18.11 16.14
C ALA A 78 18.62 17.64 15.98
N THR A 79 19.51 18.15 16.81
CA THR A 79 20.96 17.95 16.74
C THR A 79 21.48 16.69 17.45
N ASP A 80 20.61 15.89 18.08
CA ASP A 80 21.00 14.65 18.74
C ASP A 80 21.44 13.61 17.70
N ARG A 81 22.72 13.24 17.68
CA ARG A 81 23.26 12.22 16.76
C ARG A 81 22.45 10.93 16.75
N ASN A 82 21.90 10.49 17.89
CA ASN A 82 21.19 9.22 18.04
C ASN A 82 19.71 9.26 17.59
N LEU A 83 19.25 10.37 17.02
CA LEU A 83 17.90 10.50 16.50
C LEU A 83 17.58 9.39 15.48
N GLY A 84 16.59 8.55 15.81
CA GLY A 84 16.12 7.48 14.93
C GLY A 84 17.11 6.33 14.81
N GLN A 85 17.99 6.14 15.80
CA GLN A 85 18.90 5.00 15.88
C GLN A 85 18.11 3.67 15.95
N GLY A 86 18.70 2.60 15.41
CA GLY A 86 18.12 1.26 15.40
C GLY A 86 17.49 0.87 14.06
N GLY A 87 16.85 1.84 13.38
CA GLY A 87 16.23 1.68 12.07
C GLY A 87 15.15 0.57 11.99
N ASP A 88 14.31 0.62 10.97
CA ASP A 88 13.45 -0.53 10.63
C ASP A 88 14.18 -1.41 9.60
N LYS A 89 14.03 -2.74 9.68
CA LYS A 89 14.56 -3.66 8.66
C LYS A 89 13.51 -4.11 7.67
N LYS A 90 12.24 -3.88 7.98
CA LYS A 90 11.10 -4.39 7.23
C LYS A 90 10.82 -3.51 6.02
N VAL A 91 10.49 -4.17 4.93
CA VAL A 91 10.03 -3.54 3.69
C VAL A 91 8.54 -3.82 3.58
N ASP A 92 7.75 -2.76 3.52
CA ASP A 92 6.30 -2.87 3.38
C ASP A 92 5.93 -3.19 1.93
N VAL A 93 4.90 -4.02 1.75
CA VAL A 93 4.34 -4.35 0.43
C VAL A 93 2.97 -3.72 0.32
N TYR A 94 2.81 -2.91 -0.73
CA TYR A 94 1.56 -2.26 -1.08
C TYR A 94 1.06 -2.73 -2.44
N LEU A 95 -0.26 -2.73 -2.59
CA LEU A 95 -0.93 -2.77 -3.87
C LEU A 95 -1.55 -1.40 -4.15
N GLN A 96 -1.25 -0.85 -5.31
CA GLN A 96 -1.79 0.40 -5.78
C GLN A 96 -2.72 0.14 -6.96
N PHE A 97 -3.89 0.77 -6.97
CA PHE A 97 -4.75 0.83 -8.15
C PHE A 97 -5.37 2.22 -8.28
N HIS A 98 -5.81 2.58 -9.48
CA HIS A 98 -6.45 3.87 -9.74
C HIS A 98 -7.97 3.69 -9.79
N ASN A 99 -8.72 4.42 -8.98
CA ASN A 99 -10.18 4.47 -9.03
C ASN A 99 -10.69 5.27 -10.26
N LYS A 100 -10.38 4.78 -11.46
CA LYS A 100 -10.76 5.39 -12.75
C LYS A 100 -11.86 4.59 -13.43
N GLU A 101 -12.75 5.31 -14.10
CA GLU A 101 -13.80 4.72 -14.95
C GLU A 101 -13.23 3.86 -16.08
N ALA A 102 -12.11 4.30 -16.67
CA ALA A 102 -11.40 3.55 -17.72
C ALA A 102 -10.87 2.18 -17.26
N ASP A 103 -10.65 1.99 -15.95
CA ASP A 103 -10.24 0.70 -15.37
C ASP A 103 -11.45 -0.09 -14.85
N GLY A 104 -12.66 0.29 -15.25
CA GLY A 104 -13.93 -0.32 -14.80
C GLY A 104 -14.35 0.08 -13.38
N LEU A 105 -13.61 0.99 -12.73
CA LEU A 105 -13.91 1.58 -11.43
C LEU A 105 -14.59 2.95 -11.64
N GLY A 106 -14.17 4.00 -10.94
CA GLY A 106 -14.63 5.37 -11.16
C GLY A 106 -15.83 5.78 -10.31
N VAL A 107 -16.00 5.14 -9.16
CA VAL A 107 -17.05 5.43 -8.17
C VAL A 107 -16.42 5.77 -6.83
N PRO A 108 -16.99 6.71 -6.03
CA PRO A 108 -16.51 6.98 -4.68
C PRO A 108 -16.44 5.70 -3.84
N LEU A 109 -15.26 5.38 -3.32
CA LEU A 109 -15.05 4.20 -2.47
C LEU A 109 -15.25 4.61 -1.01
N PRO A 110 -16.18 3.97 -0.28
CA PRO A 110 -16.36 4.26 1.13
C PRO A 110 -15.15 3.78 1.93
N LYS A 111 -14.83 4.52 3.01
CA LYS A 111 -13.90 4.06 4.04
C LYS A 111 -14.29 2.66 4.49
N GLY A 112 -13.32 1.78 4.57
CA GLY A 112 -13.60 0.40 4.90
C GLY A 112 -12.40 -0.51 4.80
N LYS A 113 -12.66 -1.77 5.09
CA LYS A 113 -11.66 -2.83 5.13
C LYS A 113 -11.55 -3.48 3.76
N VAL A 114 -10.36 -3.47 3.19
CA VAL A 114 -10.02 -4.15 1.94
C VAL A 114 -9.28 -5.43 2.28
N ARG A 115 -9.83 -6.57 1.87
CA ARG A 115 -9.17 -7.88 1.98
C ARG A 115 -8.64 -8.29 0.62
N VAL A 116 -7.39 -8.72 0.59
CA VAL A 116 -6.74 -9.14 -0.65
C VAL A 116 -6.54 -10.64 -0.61
N PHE A 117 -7.00 -11.27 -1.67
CA PHE A 117 -6.84 -12.69 -1.93
C PHE A 117 -6.05 -12.87 -3.22
N LYS A 118 -5.16 -13.86 -3.24
CA LYS A 118 -4.42 -14.25 -4.41
C LYS A 118 -4.79 -15.68 -4.78
N ALA A 119 -5.13 -15.91 -6.04
CA ALA A 119 -5.28 -17.27 -6.54
C ALA A 119 -3.93 -18.01 -6.52
N ASP A 120 -3.94 -19.22 -5.98
CA ASP A 120 -2.79 -20.15 -5.97
C ASP A 120 -2.24 -20.39 -7.38
N LYS A 121 -3.15 -20.59 -8.33
CA LYS A 121 -2.84 -20.75 -9.75
C LYS A 121 -3.37 -19.56 -10.55
N PRO A 122 -2.65 -19.09 -11.58
CA PRO A 122 -3.18 -18.08 -12.48
C PRO A 122 -4.54 -18.54 -13.00
N ALA A 123 -5.51 -17.63 -13.07
CA ALA A 123 -6.80 -17.92 -13.66
C ALA A 123 -6.56 -18.50 -15.06
N MET A 124 -7.03 -19.71 -15.31
CA MET A 124 -7.03 -20.31 -16.63
C MET A 124 -7.69 -19.29 -17.57
N THR A 125 -6.96 -18.72 -18.52
CA THR A 125 -7.39 -17.59 -19.35
C THR A 125 -8.60 -17.93 -20.24
N ASP A 126 -8.98 -19.20 -20.30
CA ASP A 126 -10.09 -19.74 -21.09
C ASP A 126 -11.30 -20.09 -20.22
N VAL A 127 -11.70 -19.19 -19.31
CA VAL A 127 -12.98 -19.34 -18.60
C VAL A 127 -14.11 -19.19 -19.62
N LYS A 128 -14.67 -20.32 -20.09
CA LYS A 128 -15.89 -20.30 -20.91
C LYS A 128 -17.00 -19.64 -20.11
N LEU A 129 -17.61 -18.60 -20.67
CA LEU A 129 -18.79 -17.97 -20.10
C LEU A 129 -20.02 -18.55 -20.79
N ASP A 130 -21.11 -18.71 -20.05
CA ASP A 130 -22.41 -19.05 -20.62
C ASP A 130 -23.03 -17.81 -21.29
N ALA A 131 -24.19 -18.01 -21.91
CA ALA A 131 -24.94 -16.95 -22.59
C ALA A 131 -25.38 -15.80 -21.65
N THR A 132 -25.23 -15.96 -20.33
CA THR A 132 -25.53 -14.94 -19.30
C THR A 132 -24.27 -14.26 -18.74
N GLY A 133 -23.08 -14.67 -19.22
CA GLY A 133 -21.79 -14.16 -18.74
C GLY A 133 -21.24 -14.87 -17.50
N LYS A 134 -21.83 -16.01 -17.10
CA LYS A 134 -21.40 -16.78 -15.93
C LYS A 134 -20.40 -17.89 -16.34
N PRO A 135 -19.30 -18.11 -15.60
CA PRO A 135 -18.35 -19.20 -15.86
C PRO A 135 -19.01 -20.58 -15.95
N VAL A 136 -18.71 -21.35 -17.00
CA VAL A 136 -19.17 -22.74 -17.23
C VAL A 136 -17.97 -23.66 -17.47
N GLY A 137 -17.99 -24.81 -16.81
CA GLY A 137 -16.87 -25.77 -16.74
C GLY A 137 -16.14 -25.67 -15.40
N PRO A 138 -15.22 -26.60 -15.09
CA PRO A 138 -14.37 -26.48 -13.91
C PRO A 138 -13.42 -25.30 -14.13
N ALA A 139 -13.92 -24.08 -13.89
CA ALA A 139 -13.10 -22.93 -13.63
C ALA A 139 -12.45 -23.19 -12.27
N ALA A 140 -11.43 -24.04 -12.24
CA ALA A 140 -10.51 -24.07 -11.13
C ALA A 140 -9.70 -22.77 -11.21
N MET A 141 -10.33 -21.63 -10.91
CA MET A 141 -9.62 -20.63 -10.12
C MET A 141 -9.02 -21.45 -8.98
N GLY A 142 -7.68 -21.52 -8.92
CA GLY A 142 -7.03 -22.09 -7.76
C GLY A 142 -7.62 -21.46 -6.50
N SER A 143 -7.51 -22.14 -5.36
CA SER A 143 -8.01 -21.58 -4.11
C SER A 143 -7.52 -20.14 -3.93
N LEU A 144 -8.45 -19.27 -3.52
CA LEU A 144 -8.13 -17.90 -3.20
C LEU A 144 -7.51 -17.88 -1.81
N GLU A 145 -6.22 -17.65 -1.75
CA GLU A 145 -5.47 -17.57 -0.51
C GLU A 145 -5.46 -16.12 -0.01
N PHE A 146 -5.77 -15.93 1.26
CA PHE A 146 -5.71 -14.61 1.89
C PHE A 146 -4.25 -14.16 2.02
N VAL A 147 -3.93 -12.98 1.51
CA VAL A 147 -2.56 -12.44 1.53
C VAL A 147 -2.41 -11.18 2.38
N GLY A 148 -3.50 -10.50 2.72
CA GLY A 148 -3.46 -9.34 3.60
C GLY A 148 -4.76 -8.53 3.61
N GLU A 149 -4.81 -7.57 4.52
CA GLU A 149 -5.95 -6.69 4.73
C GLU A 149 -5.45 -5.30 5.15
N ASP A 150 -6.13 -4.26 4.68
CA ASP A 150 -5.89 -2.88 5.10
C ASP A 150 -7.21 -2.12 5.27
N LEU A 151 -7.16 -0.99 5.96
CA LEU A 151 -8.24 0.00 6.02
C LEU A 151 -7.95 1.12 5.02
N ILE A 152 -8.85 1.32 4.05
CA ILE A 152 -8.82 2.49 3.18
C ILE A 152 -9.73 3.58 3.73
N ASP A 153 -9.40 4.85 3.47
CA ASP A 153 -10.29 5.97 3.76
C ASP A 153 -11.29 6.20 2.63
N HIS A 154 -12.23 7.13 2.83
CA HIS A 154 -13.09 7.62 1.76
C HIS A 154 -12.22 8.10 0.60
N THR A 155 -12.33 7.42 -0.54
CA THR A 155 -11.51 7.71 -1.72
C THR A 155 -12.42 8.20 -2.84
N ALA A 156 -12.15 9.39 -3.37
CA ALA A 156 -12.95 9.98 -4.41
C ALA A 156 -12.74 9.27 -5.77
N LYS A 157 -13.62 9.57 -6.73
CA LYS A 157 -13.40 9.19 -8.13
C LYS A 157 -12.06 9.77 -8.60
N ASN A 158 -11.32 9.00 -9.40
CA ASN A 158 -10.03 9.36 -9.99
C ASN A 158 -8.88 9.52 -8.99
N GLU A 159 -8.99 8.98 -7.78
CA GLU A 159 -7.88 8.92 -6.83
C GLU A 159 -7.17 7.56 -6.86
N LYS A 160 -5.91 7.55 -6.44
CA LYS A 160 -5.14 6.31 -6.24
C LYS A 160 -5.49 5.72 -4.89
N VAL A 161 -5.75 4.42 -4.87
CA VAL A 161 -5.91 3.65 -3.63
C VAL A 161 -4.63 2.88 -3.39
N LEU A 162 -4.12 2.97 -2.16
CA LEU A 162 -2.96 2.22 -1.71
C LEU A 162 -3.38 1.29 -0.57
N VAL A 163 -3.11 0.00 -0.73
CA VAL A 163 -3.50 -1.05 0.23
C VAL A 163 -2.24 -1.74 0.72
N LYS A 164 -1.90 -1.59 2.00
CA LYS A 164 -0.79 -2.28 2.64
C LYS A 164 -1.16 -3.73 2.89
N ILE A 165 -0.47 -4.66 2.23
CA ILE A 165 -0.75 -6.09 2.33
C ILE A 165 0.03 -6.74 3.48
N GLY A 166 1.22 -6.22 3.75
CA GLY A 166 2.07 -6.74 4.81
C GLY A 166 3.52 -6.32 4.61
N GLN A 167 4.44 -7.15 5.11
CA GLN A 167 5.88 -6.96 5.00
C GLN A 167 6.50 -8.04 4.13
N ALA A 168 7.50 -7.67 3.32
CA ALA A 168 8.25 -8.62 2.52
C ALA A 168 9.09 -9.52 3.42
N PHE A 169 9.10 -10.82 3.11
CA PHE A 169 9.95 -11.80 3.80
C PHE A 169 11.37 -11.81 3.24
N ASP A 170 11.50 -11.87 1.91
CA ASP A 170 12.80 -12.02 1.21
C ASP A 170 13.50 -10.69 0.89
N VAL A 171 12.90 -9.56 1.24
CA VAL A 171 13.45 -8.23 0.94
C VAL A 171 13.59 -7.46 2.24
N THR A 172 14.81 -7.04 2.54
CA THR A 172 15.13 -6.35 3.80
C THR A 172 15.94 -5.10 3.52
N GLY A 173 15.79 -4.10 4.38
CA GLY A 173 16.59 -2.88 4.35
C GLY A 173 17.41 -2.72 5.62
N GLU A 174 18.49 -1.98 5.53
CA GLU A 174 19.29 -1.58 6.67
C GLU A 174 19.76 -0.14 6.47
N ARG A 175 19.50 0.72 7.45
CA ARG A 175 19.87 2.14 7.43
C ARG A 175 20.90 2.42 8.49
N VAL A 176 22.03 3.00 8.08
CA VAL A 176 23.13 3.37 8.96
C VAL A 176 23.49 4.84 8.76
N GLN A 177 23.53 5.61 9.85
CA GLN A 177 24.16 6.92 9.85
C GLN A 177 25.68 6.72 9.93
N SER A 178 26.35 6.97 8.81
CA SER A 178 27.80 6.74 8.66
C SER A 178 28.65 7.94 9.09
N ASP A 179 28.13 9.16 8.97
CA ASP A 179 28.79 10.39 9.43
C ASP A 179 27.75 11.37 9.98
N PHE A 180 28.17 12.18 10.95
CA PHE A 180 27.36 13.23 11.57
C PHE A 180 28.25 14.37 12.07
N LYS A 181 27.97 15.58 11.63
CA LYS A 181 28.66 16.81 12.03
C LYS A 181 27.63 17.87 12.36
N VAL A 182 27.91 18.67 13.39
CA VAL A 182 27.06 19.80 13.79
C VAL A 182 27.95 20.95 14.24
N ASP A 183 27.61 22.16 13.82
CA ASP A 183 28.16 23.40 14.33
C ASP A 183 27.00 24.33 14.69
N ASN A 184 26.73 24.46 15.99
CA ASN A 184 25.66 25.32 16.49
C ASN A 184 26.05 26.80 16.50
N ASN A 185 27.33 27.16 16.31
CA ASN A 185 27.73 28.57 16.19
C ASN A 185 27.54 29.09 14.77
N GLN A 186 27.54 28.19 13.79
CA GLN A 186 27.31 28.48 12.37
C GLN A 186 25.95 27.96 11.88
N ASP A 187 25.10 27.52 12.81
CA ASP A 187 23.73 27.06 12.57
C ASP A 187 23.57 26.03 11.44
N TRP A 188 24.41 24.99 11.44
CA TRP A 188 24.30 23.90 10.48
C TRP A 188 24.59 22.52 11.07
N MET A 189 24.03 21.49 10.44
CA MET A 189 24.42 20.10 10.64
C MET A 189 24.42 19.32 9.33
N GLU A 190 25.22 18.27 9.28
CA GLU A 190 25.34 17.38 8.13
C GLU A 190 25.33 15.94 8.60
N GLU A 191 24.61 15.08 7.88
CA GLU A 191 24.59 13.64 8.14
C GLU A 191 24.63 12.85 6.85
N THR A 192 25.37 11.74 6.88
CA THR A 192 25.52 10.84 5.74
C THR A 192 24.92 9.49 6.07
N PHE A 193 23.98 9.05 5.26
CA PHE A 193 23.35 7.75 5.40
C PHE A 193 23.84 6.76 4.36
N ARG A 194 24.01 5.51 4.79
CA ARG A 194 24.15 4.33 3.95
C ARG A 194 22.96 3.44 4.17
N ILE A 195 22.21 3.16 3.11
CA ILE A 195 21.03 2.31 3.10
C ILE A 195 21.31 1.10 2.22
N THR A 196 21.31 -0.09 2.81
CA THR A 196 21.54 -1.35 2.09
C THR A 196 20.22 -2.08 1.93
N MET A 197 19.80 -2.29 0.68
CA MET A 197 18.65 -3.12 0.35
C MET A 197 19.14 -4.51 -0.10
N LYS A 198 18.59 -5.57 0.48
CA LYS A 198 18.91 -6.96 0.14
C LYS A 198 17.69 -7.66 -0.40
N ASN A 199 17.87 -8.43 -1.47
CA ASN A 199 16.83 -9.21 -2.12
C ASN A 199 17.27 -10.66 -2.22
N ALA A 200 16.61 -11.55 -1.50
CA ALA A 200 16.85 -13.00 -1.54
C ALA A 200 16.01 -13.71 -2.62
N LYS A 201 15.22 -12.98 -3.41
CA LYS A 201 14.43 -13.54 -4.51
C LYS A 201 15.30 -13.76 -5.75
N LYS A 202 14.87 -14.67 -6.62
CA LYS A 202 15.47 -14.95 -7.93
C LYS A 202 15.13 -13.93 -9.02
N GLU A 203 14.28 -12.97 -8.71
CA GLU A 203 13.86 -11.90 -9.62
C GLU A 203 14.26 -10.53 -9.04
N PRO A 204 14.58 -9.54 -9.91
CA PRO A 204 14.86 -8.20 -9.43
C PRO A 204 13.61 -7.59 -8.82
N VAL A 205 13.78 -6.79 -7.77
CA VAL A 205 12.68 -6.07 -7.12
C VAL A 205 12.93 -4.57 -7.14
N LYS A 206 11.87 -3.81 -7.44
CA LYS A 206 11.89 -2.35 -7.34
C LYS A 206 11.44 -1.96 -5.94
N VAL A 207 12.26 -1.17 -5.25
CA VAL A 207 11.99 -0.68 -3.89
C VAL A 207 12.06 0.84 -3.87
N VAL A 208 11.05 1.46 -3.26
CA VAL A 208 11.06 2.88 -2.92
C VAL A 208 11.68 3.01 -1.52
N VAL A 209 12.90 3.54 -1.45
CA VAL A 209 13.53 3.92 -0.19
C VAL A 209 13.03 5.31 0.17
N ARG A 210 12.14 5.38 1.16
CA ARG A 210 11.51 6.61 1.62
C ARG A 210 12.24 7.14 2.85
N GLU A 211 12.89 8.28 2.68
CA GLU A 211 13.62 8.96 3.75
C GLU A 211 12.91 10.23 4.18
N ASN A 212 12.89 10.47 5.49
CA ASN A 212 12.35 11.68 6.09
C ASN A 212 13.47 12.53 6.69
N LEU A 213 13.59 13.77 6.22
CA LEU A 213 14.65 14.71 6.55
C LEU A 213 14.22 15.62 7.71
N TYR A 214 14.03 15.03 8.90
CA TYR A 214 13.39 15.70 10.04
C TYR A 214 14.31 16.48 10.97
N ARG A 215 15.60 16.62 10.64
CA ARG A 215 16.53 17.41 11.48
C ARG A 215 16.15 18.89 11.52
N TRP A 216 15.75 19.45 10.38
CA TRP A 216 15.26 20.82 10.26
C TRP A 216 14.50 21.06 8.94
N VAL A 217 13.89 22.24 8.81
CA VAL A 217 13.06 22.61 7.63
C VAL A 217 13.90 22.97 6.40
N ASN A 218 15.03 23.64 6.58
CA ASN A 218 15.93 23.94 5.47
C ASN A 218 16.95 22.82 5.36
N TRP A 219 16.94 22.14 4.23
CA TRP A 219 17.86 21.06 3.93
C TRP A 219 18.24 21.04 2.46
N GLN A 220 19.40 20.48 2.19
CA GLN A 220 19.89 20.20 0.86
C GLN A 220 20.63 18.85 0.88
N ILE A 221 20.29 17.97 -0.06
CA ILE A 221 21.10 16.78 -0.32
C ILE A 221 22.32 17.24 -1.12
N THR A 222 23.51 17.19 -0.49
CA THR A 222 24.78 17.67 -1.05
C THR A 222 25.52 16.58 -1.82
N GLN A 223 25.29 15.31 -1.46
CA GLN A 223 25.83 14.14 -2.16
C GLN A 223 24.78 13.04 -2.27
N LYS A 224 24.78 12.30 -3.37
CA LYS A 224 23.84 11.20 -3.64
C LYS A 224 24.48 10.15 -4.55
N SER A 225 24.24 8.87 -4.28
CA SER A 225 24.62 7.76 -5.18
C SER A 225 23.58 7.48 -6.26
N ASP A 226 22.33 7.85 -6.00
CA ASP A 226 21.17 7.57 -6.85
C ASP A 226 20.28 8.83 -6.90
N GLU A 227 19.55 8.98 -7.99
CA GLU A 227 18.58 10.07 -8.11
C GLU A 227 17.43 9.91 -7.13
N PHE A 228 16.93 11.04 -6.63
CA PHE A 228 15.79 11.09 -5.72
C PHE A 228 14.71 12.03 -6.24
N GLU A 229 13.48 11.71 -5.85
CA GLU A 229 12.33 12.58 -6.02
C GLU A 229 12.01 13.28 -4.68
N LYS A 230 11.89 14.61 -4.69
CA LYS A 230 11.37 15.36 -3.55
C LYS A 230 9.84 15.32 -3.60
N VAL A 231 9.25 14.54 -2.70
CA VAL A 231 7.79 14.31 -2.66
C VAL A 231 7.08 15.44 -1.94
N ASP A 232 7.69 15.92 -0.85
CA ASP A 232 7.18 17.04 -0.06
C ASP A 232 8.35 17.79 0.61
N ALA A 233 8.04 18.72 1.52
CA ALA A 233 9.05 19.53 2.20
C ALA A 233 10.03 18.74 3.07
N ARG A 234 9.76 17.48 3.42
CA ARG A 234 10.56 16.65 4.33
C ARG A 234 10.76 15.21 3.84
N THR A 235 10.12 14.78 2.77
CA THR A 235 10.20 13.41 2.25
C THR A 235 10.93 13.37 0.91
N VAL A 236 11.89 12.46 0.79
CA VAL A 236 12.53 12.11 -0.48
C VAL A 236 12.38 10.62 -0.75
N HIS A 237 12.22 10.27 -2.02
CA HIS A 237 12.16 8.89 -2.49
C HIS A 237 13.36 8.58 -3.37
N PHE A 238 14.14 7.56 -2.99
CA PHE A 238 15.09 6.91 -3.89
C PHE A 238 14.43 5.66 -4.45
N VAL A 239 14.25 5.59 -5.76
CA VAL A 239 13.63 4.45 -6.42
C VAL A 239 14.72 3.57 -7.00
N VAL A 240 14.96 2.43 -6.37
CA VAL A 240 16.07 1.54 -6.74
C VAL A 240 15.59 0.15 -7.15
N THR A 241 16.32 -0.44 -8.09
CA THR A 241 16.15 -1.85 -8.47
C THR A 241 17.22 -2.67 -7.76
N VAL A 242 16.80 -3.60 -6.92
CA VAL A 242 17.70 -4.54 -6.23
C VAL A 242 17.79 -5.81 -7.08
N PRO A 243 18.99 -6.25 -7.48
CA PRO A 243 19.15 -7.44 -8.33
C PRO A 243 18.66 -8.72 -7.61
N PRO A 244 18.41 -9.81 -8.36
CA PRO A 244 18.20 -11.14 -7.78
C PRO A 244 19.32 -11.53 -6.82
N GLU A 245 18.97 -12.17 -5.71
CA GLU A 245 19.91 -12.79 -4.76
C GLU A 245 21.11 -11.90 -4.40
N GLY A 246 20.86 -10.59 -4.30
CA GLY A 246 21.90 -9.58 -4.22
C GLY A 246 21.49 -8.37 -3.40
N GLU A 247 22.33 -7.34 -3.45
CA GLU A 247 22.12 -6.11 -2.70
C GLU A 247 22.34 -4.86 -3.55
N LYS A 248 21.70 -3.76 -3.11
CA LYS A 248 21.87 -2.43 -3.67
C LYS A 248 22.05 -1.46 -2.51
N VAL A 249 23.11 -0.65 -2.57
CA VAL A 249 23.42 0.36 -1.58
C VAL A 249 23.06 1.73 -2.14
N VAL A 250 22.36 2.53 -1.33
CA VAL A 250 22.09 3.95 -1.56
C VAL A 250 22.84 4.74 -0.49
N THR A 251 23.64 5.73 -0.91
CA THR A 251 24.30 6.66 0.01
C THR A 251 23.92 8.08 -0.33
N TYR A 252 23.63 8.88 0.69
CA TYR A 252 23.41 10.30 0.50
C TYR A 252 23.86 11.10 1.72
N THR A 253 24.25 12.35 1.48
CA THR A 253 24.59 13.33 2.50
C THR A 253 23.59 14.45 2.43
N VAL A 254 23.01 14.80 3.59
CA VAL A 254 22.08 15.91 3.73
C VAL A 254 22.66 16.94 4.69
N LYS A 255 22.66 18.19 4.26
CA LYS A 255 23.01 19.36 5.06
C LYS A 255 21.75 20.11 5.45
N TYR A 256 21.64 20.48 6.71
CA TYR A 256 20.58 21.31 7.28
C TYR A 256 21.17 22.62 7.79
N THR A 257 20.41 23.71 7.70
CA THR A 257 20.81 25.05 8.14
C THR A 257 19.65 25.75 8.83
N TRP A 258 19.87 26.51 9.90
CA TRP A 258 18.80 27.25 10.59
C TRP A 258 19.11 28.71 10.84
#